data_AF-A0A5C8P1K7-F1
#
_entry.id   AF-A0A5C8P1K7-F1
#
_cell.length_a   1.000
_cell.length_b   1.000
_cell.length_c   1.000
_cell.angle_alpha   90.00
_cell.angle_beta   90.00
_cell.angle_gamma   90.00
#
_symmetry.space_group_name_H-M   'P 1'
#
loop_
_entity.id
_entity.type
_entity.pdbx_description
1 polymer ?
#
loop_
_entity_poly.entity_id
_entity_poly.type
_entity_poly.pdbx_seq_one_letter_code
_entity_poly.pdbx_strand_id
1 'polypeptide(L)'
;MRSDEPNLHVELAWVDAGGRVVLRPLALPAGATLGDALAAIDLPALREGLIAGRLVAAVFGELKPPTAPLFQGDRVELLEGLQVDPKVARRRRAEVRRRTQATKA
;
A
#
# COMPACT_ATOMS: atom_id res chain seq x y z
N MET A 1 -5.88 34.44 -8.32
CA MET A 1 -4.84 33.40 -8.18
C MET A 1 -5.56 32.06 -8.21
N ARG A 2 -5.83 31.54 -9.40
CA ARG A 2 -6.49 30.24 -9.59
C ARG A 2 -5.35 29.23 -9.62
N SER A 3 -5.25 28.38 -8.62
CA SER A 3 -4.33 27.25 -8.63
C SER A 3 -4.73 26.39 -9.83
N ASP A 4 -3.90 26.37 -10.88
CA ASP A 4 -3.86 25.23 -11.78
C ASP A 4 -3.41 24.06 -10.91
N GLU A 5 -4.36 23.43 -10.22
CA GLU A 5 -4.08 22.37 -9.27
C GLU A 5 -3.88 21.10 -10.09
N PRO A 6 -2.65 20.57 -10.11
CA PRO A 6 -2.36 19.46 -10.99
C PRO A 6 -3.02 18.22 -10.36
N ASN A 7 -4.06 17.72 -11.05
CA ASN A 7 -5.03 16.76 -10.52
C ASN A 7 -4.49 15.34 -10.73
N LEU A 8 -3.59 14.91 -9.85
CA LEU A 8 -3.11 13.53 -9.86
C LEU A 8 -4.26 12.62 -9.43
N HIS A 9 -4.73 11.77 -10.35
CA HIS A 9 -5.76 10.77 -10.05
C HIS A 9 -5.13 9.42 -9.83
N VAL A 10 -5.36 8.88 -8.64
CA VAL A 10 -4.99 7.53 -8.24
C VAL A 10 -6.23 6.78 -7.76
N GLU A 11 -6.10 5.48 -7.57
CA GLU A 11 -7.15 4.62 -7.03
C GLU A 11 -6.70 4.01 -5.71
N LEU A 12 -7.48 4.17 -4.65
CA LEU A 12 -7.30 3.48 -3.38
C LEU A 12 -8.05 2.15 -3.41
N ALA A 13 -7.37 1.06 -3.08
CA ALA A 13 -7.94 -0.28 -3.05
C ALA A 13 -7.75 -0.94 -1.68
N TRP A 14 -8.80 -1.53 -1.12
CA TRP A 14 -8.72 -2.30 0.13
C TRP A 14 -9.81 -3.37 0.18
N VAL A 15 -9.73 -4.28 1.15
CA VAL A 15 -10.78 -5.26 1.44
C VAL A 15 -11.62 -4.75 2.62
N ASP A 16 -12.93 -4.63 2.43
CA ASP A 16 -13.85 -4.22 3.50
C ASP A 16 -14.05 -5.35 4.53
N ALA A 17 -14.74 -5.05 5.64
CA ALA A 17 -15.05 -6.04 6.68
C ALA A 17 -15.89 -7.23 6.18
N GLY A 18 -16.53 -7.11 5.00
CA GLY A 18 -17.28 -8.18 4.35
C GLY A 18 -16.46 -9.01 3.36
N GLY A 19 -15.14 -8.78 3.26
CA GLY A 19 -14.27 -9.50 2.33
C GLY A 19 -14.36 -9.01 0.88
N ARG A 20 -15.00 -7.86 0.63
CA ARG A 20 -15.14 -7.31 -0.73
C ARG A 20 -14.02 -6.33 -1.03
N VAL A 21 -13.50 -6.41 -2.25
CA VAL A 21 -12.57 -5.40 -2.76
C VAL A 21 -13.33 -4.11 -3.03
N VAL A 22 -12.88 -3.03 -2.42
CA VAL A 22 -13.38 -1.68 -2.65
C VAL A 22 -12.31 -0.89 -3.39
N LEU A 23 -12.72 -0.20 -4.44
CA LEU A 23 -11.91 0.74 -5.21
C LEU A 23 -12.51 2.15 -5.03
N ARG A 24 -11.67 3.12 -4.67
CA ARG A 24 -12.08 4.52 -4.48
C ARG A 24 -11.13 5.43 -5.23
N PRO A 25 -11.62 6.23 -6.19
CA PRO A 25 -10.83 7.29 -6.81
C PRO A 25 -10.36 8.31 -5.76
N LEU A 26 -9.12 8.74 -5.87
CA LEU A 26 -8.52 9.75 -5.01
C LEU A 26 -7.81 10.79 -5.88
N ALA A 27 -8.16 12.06 -5.68
CA ALA A 27 -7.52 13.19 -6.33
C ALA A 27 -6.51 13.83 -5.37
N LEU A 28 -5.29 14.03 -5.84
CA LEU A 28 -4.18 14.58 -5.08
C LEU A 28 -3.50 15.70 -5.88
N PRO A 29 -2.78 16.62 -5.22
CA PRO A 29 -1.87 17.51 -5.91
C PRO A 29 -0.81 16.71 -6.68
N ALA A 30 -0.40 17.14 -7.87
CA ALA A 30 0.68 16.46 -8.58
C ALA A 30 2.01 16.58 -7.83
N GLY A 31 2.81 15.53 -7.99
CA GLY A 31 3.99 15.31 -7.17
C GLY A 31 3.66 14.75 -5.79
N ALA A 32 2.38 14.48 -5.47
CA ALA A 32 2.02 13.80 -4.24
C ALA A 32 2.72 12.44 -4.12
N THR A 33 2.97 12.09 -2.87
CA THR A 33 3.63 10.86 -2.47
C THR A 33 2.63 9.84 -1.96
N LEU A 34 3.10 8.60 -1.77
CA LEU A 34 2.31 7.57 -1.10
C LEU A 34 1.84 8.03 0.29
N GLY A 35 2.68 8.74 1.04
CA GLY A 35 2.33 9.30 2.34
C GLY A 35 1.17 10.30 2.27
N ASP A 36 1.15 11.16 1.25
CA ASP A 36 0.08 12.11 1.03
C ASP A 36 -1.25 11.39 0.71
N ALA A 37 -1.19 10.34 -0.11
CA ALA A 37 -2.36 9.51 -0.40
C ALA A 37 -2.93 8.83 0.86
N LEU A 38 -2.05 8.30 1.72
CA LEU A 38 -2.46 7.69 2.99
C LEU A 38 -3.02 8.71 3.98
N ALA A 39 -2.48 9.94 3.99
CA ALA A 39 -2.96 11.03 4.82
C ALA A 39 -4.35 11.54 4.36
N ALA A 40 -4.65 11.43 3.07
CA ALA A 40 -5.94 11.82 2.48
C ALA A 40 -7.07 10.79 2.73
N ILE A 41 -6.78 9.63 3.35
CA ILE A 41 -7.79 8.63 3.70
C ILE A 41 -8.74 9.19 4.76
N ASP A 42 -10.03 9.27 4.43
CA ASP A 42 -11.13 9.74 5.27
C ASP A 42 -11.80 8.63 6.08
N LEU A 43 -11.25 7.42 6.07
CA LEU A 43 -11.76 6.23 6.77
C LEU A 43 -10.93 5.90 8.02
N PRO A 44 -11.46 6.14 9.25
CA PRO A 44 -10.72 5.96 10.50
C PRO A 44 -10.15 4.54 10.69
N ALA A 45 -10.93 3.51 10.36
CA ALA A 45 -10.49 2.11 10.50
C ALA A 45 -9.24 1.77 9.68
N LEU A 46 -9.13 2.33 8.47
CA LEU A 46 -7.96 2.13 7.61
C LEU A 46 -6.74 2.87 8.18
N ARG A 47 -6.92 4.10 8.66
CA ARG A 47 -5.86 4.88 9.30
C ARG A 47 -5.33 4.21 10.56
N GLU A 48 -6.22 3.73 11.43
CA GLU A 48 -5.85 2.97 12.62
C GLU A 48 -5.12 1.66 12.26
N GLY A 49 -5.55 0.96 11.22
CA GLY A 49 -4.88 -0.22 10.71
C GLY A 49 -3.45 0.05 10.23
N LEU A 50 -3.25 1.17 9.52
CA LEU A 50 -1.93 1.61 9.06
C LEU A 50 -1.01 2.01 10.22
N ILE A 51 -1.52 2.80 11.19
CA ILE A 51 -0.76 3.24 12.38
C ILE A 51 -0.36 2.04 13.24
N ALA A 52 -1.27 1.08 13.42
CA ALA A 52 -1.01 -0.14 14.20
C ALA A 52 -0.14 -1.16 13.44
N GLY A 53 0.26 -0.88 12.20
CA GLY A 53 1.03 -1.81 11.36
C GLY A 53 0.25 -3.06 10.92
N ARG A 54 -1.07 -3.08 11.11
CA ARG A 54 -1.95 -4.16 10.62
C ARG A 54 -2.22 -4.06 9.13
N LEU A 55 -2.08 -2.86 8.56
CA LEU A 55 -2.16 -2.62 7.13
C LEU A 55 -0.82 -2.10 6.62
N VAL A 56 -0.47 -2.48 5.40
CA VAL A 56 0.67 -1.93 4.66
C VAL A 56 0.18 -1.42 3.32
N ALA A 57 0.80 -0.34 2.83
CA ALA A 57 0.47 0.24 1.54
C ALA A 57 1.43 -0.28 0.45
N ALA A 58 0.87 -0.65 -0.69
CA ALA A 58 1.59 -1.02 -1.89
C ALA A 58 1.08 -0.20 -3.08
N VAL A 59 1.91 -0.06 -4.11
CA VAL A 59 1.50 0.46 -5.42
C VAL A 59 1.59 -0.69 -6.41
N PHE A 60 0.47 -1.13 -6.99
CA PHE A 60 0.38 -2.31 -7.85
C PHE A 60 1.11 -3.55 -7.29
N GLY A 61 0.85 -3.90 -6.03
CA GLY A 61 1.46 -5.05 -5.34
C GLY A 61 2.90 -4.86 -4.86
N GLU A 62 3.55 -3.72 -5.14
CA GLU A 62 4.90 -3.42 -4.67
C GLU A 62 4.88 -2.51 -3.44
N LEU A 63 5.50 -2.94 -2.32
CA LEU A 63 5.67 -2.10 -1.14
C LEU A 63 6.61 -0.92 -1.46
N LYS A 64 6.15 0.30 -1.22
CA LYS A 64 6.92 1.53 -1.42
C LYS A 64 7.05 2.30 -0.10
N PRO A 65 8.13 3.08 0.09
CA PRO A 65 8.22 3.98 1.24
C PRO A 65 7.16 5.09 1.13
N PRO A 66 6.74 5.71 2.25
CA PRO A 66 5.81 6.84 2.22
C PRO A 66 6.28 8.02 1.36
N THR A 67 7.59 8.17 1.16
CA THR A 67 8.18 9.23 0.33
C THR A 67 8.18 8.93 -1.18
N ALA A 68 7.70 7.76 -1.60
CA ALA A 68 7.67 7.41 -3.02
C ALA A 68 6.66 8.30 -3.76
N PRO A 69 7.04 8.88 -4.92
CA PRO A 69 6.11 9.66 -5.73
C PRO A 69 5.05 8.74 -6.33
N LEU A 70 3.84 9.27 -6.46
CA LEU A 70 2.73 8.63 -7.18
C LEU A 70 2.60 9.21 -8.59
N PHE A 71 2.08 8.39 -9.49
CA PHE A 71 1.86 8.70 -10.90
C PHE A 71 0.39 8.50 -11.29
N GLN A 72 0.00 9.12 -12.40
CA GLN A 72 -1.37 9.09 -12.89
C GLN A 72 -1.83 7.66 -13.11
N GLY A 73 -2.98 7.31 -12.52
CA GLY A 73 -3.57 5.97 -12.62
C GLY A 73 -2.96 4.94 -11.67
N ASP A 74 -2.03 5.32 -10.79
CA ASP A 74 -1.50 4.42 -9.77
C ASP A 74 -2.63 3.86 -8.91
N ARG A 75 -2.55 2.57 -8.59
CA ARG A 75 -3.42 1.95 -7.58
C ARG A 75 -2.66 1.73 -6.29
N VAL A 76 -3.07 2.45 -5.25
CA VAL A 76 -2.60 2.32 -3.88
C VAL A 76 -3.42 1.26 -3.17
N GLU A 77 -2.80 0.14 -2.82
CA GLU A 77 -3.42 -1.04 -2.24
C GLU A 77 -3.11 -1.11 -0.75
N LEU A 78 -4.15 -1.17 0.10
CA LEU A 78 -4.02 -1.43 1.54
C LEU A 78 -4.17 -2.92 1.79
N LEU A 79 -3.04 -3.56 2.06
CA LEU A 79 -2.93 -5.00 2.26
C LEU A 79 -2.83 -5.31 3.75
N GLU A 80 -3.37 -6.45 4.18
CA GLU A 80 -3.11 -6.94 5.53
C GLU A 80 -1.60 -7.15 5.70
N GLY A 81 -1.03 -6.46 6.68
CA GLY A 81 0.35 -6.62 7.08
C GLY A 81 0.58 -8.08 7.47
N LEU A 82 1.68 -8.64 6.99
CA LEU A 82 2.12 -9.94 7.47
C LEU A 82 2.21 -9.87 9.00
N GLN A 83 1.48 -10.76 9.70
CA GLN A 83 1.45 -10.87 11.18
C GLN A 83 2.83 -11.12 11.83
N VAL A 84 3.90 -11.13 11.04
CA VAL A 84 5.24 -11.47 11.45
C VAL A 84 6.16 -10.32 11.06
N ASP A 85 6.90 -9.80 12.05
CA ASP A 85 7.93 -8.77 11.91
C ASP A 85 8.68 -8.88 10.56
N PRO A 86 8.86 -7.79 9.79
CA PRO A 86 9.50 -7.80 8.47
C PRO A 86 10.84 -8.54 8.41
N LYS A 87 11.62 -8.54 9.50
CA LYS A 87 12.90 -9.27 9.64
C LYS A 87 12.68 -10.77 9.73
N VAL A 88 11.66 -11.20 10.48
CA VAL A 88 11.28 -12.60 10.61
C VAL A 88 10.59 -13.09 9.33
N ALA A 89 9.73 -12.27 8.70
CA ALA A 89 9.12 -12.58 7.42
C ALA A 89 10.16 -12.69 6.30
N ARG A 90 11.16 -11.80 6.26
CA ARG A 90 12.30 -11.91 5.33
C ARG A 90 13.11 -13.19 5.58
N ARG A 91 13.42 -13.52 6.84
CA ARG A 91 14.15 -14.75 7.19
C ARG A 91 13.39 -16.00 6.73
N ARG A 92 12.10 -16.10 7.06
CA ARG A 92 11.23 -17.21 6.64
C ARG A 92 11.14 -17.34 5.12
N ARG A 93 11.00 -16.24 4.38
CA ARG A 93 10.99 -16.26 2.91
C ARG A 93 12.33 -16.71 2.32
N ALA A 94 13.45 -16.29 2.90
CA ALA A 94 14.78 -16.73 2.48
C ALA A 94 15.04 -18.22 2.80
N GLU A 95 14.49 -18.73 3.90
CA GLU A 95 14.55 -20.15 4.28
C GLU A 95 13.68 -21.03 3.35
N VAL A 96 12.46 -20.59 3.02
CA VAL A 96 11.59 -21.30 2.07
C VAL A 96 12.26 -21.39 0.68
N ARG A 97 12.80 -20.28 0.16
CA ARG A 97 13.53 -20.27 -1.14
C ARG A 97 14.72 -21.24 -1.17
N ARG A 98 15.46 -21.36 -0.05
CA ARG A 98 16.56 -22.32 0.06
C ARG A 98 16.07 -23.77 0.07
N ARG A 99 14.93 -24.03 0.73
CA ARG A 99 14.37 -25.39 0.84
C ARG A 99 13.76 -25.89 -0.46
N THR A 100 13.11 -25.03 -1.25
CA THR A 100 12.62 -25.38 -2.60
C THR A 100 13.72 -25.53 -3.64
N GLN A 101 14.90 -24.91 -3.46
CA GLN A 101 16.07 -25.18 -4.31
C GLN A 101 16.78 -26.48 -3.95
N ALA A 102 16.86 -26.84 -2.67
CA ALA A 102 17.52 -28.07 -2.21
C ALA A 102 16.74 -29.36 -2.50
N THR A 103 15.44 -29.27 -2.79
CA THR A 103 14.59 -30.42 -3.14
C THR A 103 14.48 -30.66 -4.64
N LYS A 104 15.13 -29.82 -5.47
CA LYS A 104 15.20 -29.96 -6.92
C LYS A 104 16.63 -30.24 -7.42
N ALA A 105 17.55 -30.58 -6.51
CA ALA A 105 18.91 -31.03 -6.78
C ALA A 105 19.04 -32.53 -6.50
#